data_AF-A0A8I0EX85-F1
#
_entry.id   AF-A0A8I0EX85-F1
#
_cell.length_a   1.000
_cell.length_b   1.000
_cell.length_c   1.000
_cell.angle_alpha   90.00
_cell.angle_beta   90.00
_cell.angle_gamma   90.00
#
_symmetry.space_group_name_H-M   'P 1'
#
loop_
_entity.id
_entity.type
_entity.pdbx_description
1 polymer ?
#
loop_
_entity_poly.entity_id
_entity_poly.type
_entity_poly.pdbx_seq_one_letter_code
_entity_poly.pdbx_strand_id
1 'polypeptide(L)'
;MGKKSRRTKPAKQRMPFVARTFEGLPSEGDWVALREFVPSATATVGLRDGGTVRICSLLPGAGAGLVRPDGEIWVGLQVMHNHGDISRDLAHVIEIARETEPGTPIRMTAPGVGARLQDLIDPDSDFEVELHDGFDWWLVEQDRDSSAAAAALEEANATIAPTTKLTATDSAYVTDMGDHSYLRWIMLDDEGPLLDAFARLRAAGTDSLGEGTELIGIFRAHGLLVPVWELDGVGAAELDAAVPDFAAVLDEAKSRTDELSSDERTARRELISRQVTIR
;
A
#
# COMPACT_ATOMS: atom_id res chain seq x y z
N MET A 1 -37.49 36.26 -33.70
CA MET A 1 -36.83 36.02 -32.39
C MET A 1 -37.35 34.70 -31.84
N GLY A 2 -36.60 33.69 -31.38
CA GLY A 2 -35.18 33.38 -31.37
C GLY A 2 -35.06 31.87 -31.09
N LYS A 3 -34.21 31.15 -31.82
CA LYS A 3 -33.97 29.72 -31.60
C LYS A 3 -33.16 29.57 -30.31
N LYS A 4 -33.72 28.93 -29.28
CA LYS A 4 -32.98 28.58 -28.06
C LYS A 4 -31.90 27.55 -28.41
N SER A 5 -30.65 27.99 -28.34
CA SER A 5 -29.46 27.15 -28.41
C SER A 5 -29.50 26.11 -27.27
N ARG A 6 -29.57 24.82 -27.61
CA ARG A 6 -29.31 23.73 -26.68
C ARG A 6 -27.81 23.75 -26.40
N ARG A 7 -27.41 24.19 -25.20
CA ARG A 7 -26.05 23.99 -24.67
C ARG A 7 -25.81 22.49 -24.55
N THR A 8 -25.04 21.93 -25.48
CA THR A 8 -24.47 20.59 -25.37
C THR A 8 -23.56 20.60 -24.14
N LYS A 9 -23.92 19.89 -23.07
CA LYS A 9 -22.98 19.69 -21.95
C LYS A 9 -21.74 18.99 -22.51
N PRO A 10 -20.52 19.45 -22.16
CA PRO A 10 -19.31 18.71 -22.54
C PRO A 10 -19.45 17.27 -22.06
N ALA A 11 -19.15 16.31 -22.92
CA ALA A 11 -19.10 14.91 -22.50
C ALA A 11 -18.09 14.80 -21.35
N LYS A 12 -18.50 14.24 -20.21
CA LYS A 12 -17.60 13.94 -19.10
C LYS A 12 -16.52 13.01 -19.67
N GLN A 13 -15.29 13.50 -19.75
CA GLN A 13 -14.17 12.71 -20.26
C GLN A 13 -14.04 11.49 -19.35
N ARG A 14 -14.30 10.30 -19.91
CA ARG A 14 -14.33 9.06 -19.12
C ARG A 14 -12.89 8.61 -18.99
N MET A 15 -12.36 8.74 -17.77
CA MET A 15 -10.99 8.33 -17.48
C MET A 15 -10.86 6.81 -17.62
N PRO A 16 -9.75 6.31 -18.18
CA PRO A 16 -9.49 4.88 -18.23
C PRO A 16 -9.33 4.36 -16.81
N PHE A 17 -9.92 3.20 -16.53
CA PHE A 17 -9.66 2.47 -15.31
C PHE A 17 -8.21 1.93 -15.36
N VAL A 18 -7.46 2.14 -14.30
CA VAL A 18 -6.11 1.59 -14.14
C VAL A 18 -6.14 0.62 -12.98
N ALA A 19 -5.96 -0.67 -13.27
CA ALA A 19 -5.97 -1.70 -12.24
C ALA A 19 -4.75 -1.61 -11.32
N ARG A 20 -3.54 -1.52 -11.93
CA ARG A 20 -2.26 -1.45 -11.23
C ARG A 20 -1.90 0.00 -10.89
N THR A 21 -2.27 0.43 -9.69
CA THR A 21 -2.28 1.86 -9.32
C THR A 21 -0.88 2.46 -9.31
N PHE A 22 0.09 1.74 -8.74
CA PHE A 22 1.44 2.22 -8.48
C PHE A 22 2.48 1.65 -9.46
N GLU A 23 2.03 1.02 -10.55
CA GLU A 23 2.90 0.45 -11.58
C GLU A 23 3.95 1.47 -12.05
N GLY A 24 5.21 1.06 -12.05
CA GLY A 24 6.35 1.87 -12.51
C GLY A 24 6.86 2.91 -11.50
N LEU A 25 6.33 2.94 -10.27
CA LEU A 25 6.94 3.70 -9.17
C LEU A 25 8.06 2.91 -8.49
N PRO A 26 9.05 3.58 -7.88
CA PRO A 26 10.04 2.90 -7.05
C PRO A 26 9.36 2.21 -5.87
N SER A 27 9.82 0.98 -5.56
CA SER A 27 9.27 0.13 -4.50
C SER A 27 7.75 -0.01 -4.53
N GLU A 28 7.16 -0.31 -5.70
CA GLU A 28 5.70 -0.38 -5.91
C GLU A 28 4.93 -1.11 -4.79
N GLY A 29 5.45 -2.25 -4.33
CA GLY A 29 4.79 -3.05 -3.30
C GLY A 29 4.69 -2.33 -1.95
N ASP A 30 5.65 -1.45 -1.63
CA ASP A 30 5.66 -0.68 -0.39
C ASP A 30 4.61 0.43 -0.43
N TRP A 31 4.35 1.04 -1.59
CA TRP A 31 3.21 1.96 -1.76
C TRP A 31 1.89 1.27 -1.45
N VAL A 32 1.72 0.03 -1.91
CA VAL A 32 0.54 -0.78 -1.60
C VAL A 32 0.47 -1.10 -0.11
N ALA A 33 1.58 -1.50 0.50
CA ALA A 33 1.64 -1.81 1.93
C ALA A 33 1.23 -0.60 2.80
N LEU A 34 1.87 0.56 2.57
CA LEU A 34 1.58 1.81 3.30
C LEU A 34 0.16 2.30 3.06
N ARG A 35 -0.40 2.05 1.87
CA ARG A 35 -1.79 2.42 1.55
C ARG A 35 -2.83 1.51 2.20
N GLU A 36 -2.55 0.23 2.34
CA GLU A 36 -3.59 -0.75 2.67
C GLU A 36 -3.55 -1.26 4.11
N PHE A 37 -2.37 -1.46 4.70
CA PHE A 37 -2.30 -2.15 6.01
C PHE A 37 -1.12 -1.79 6.92
N VAL A 38 -0.07 -1.10 6.46
CA VAL A 38 1.01 -0.64 7.35
C VAL A 38 0.51 0.63 8.07
N PRO A 39 0.33 0.61 9.40
CA PRO A 39 -0.42 1.67 10.08
C PRO A 39 0.40 2.95 10.25
N SER A 40 1.66 2.86 10.66
CA SER A 40 2.53 4.01 10.91
C SER A 40 3.88 3.83 10.24
N ALA A 41 4.05 4.50 9.10
CA ALA A 41 5.26 4.48 8.32
C ALA A 41 5.40 5.74 7.47
N THR A 42 6.65 6.08 7.16
CA THR A 42 6.99 7.13 6.22
C THR A 42 7.99 6.65 5.18
N ALA A 43 7.98 7.26 4.00
CA ALA A 43 9.02 7.08 3.00
C ALA A 43 9.29 8.42 2.32
N THR A 44 10.54 8.71 1.98
CA THR A 44 10.88 9.90 1.19
C THR A 44 11.06 9.50 -0.26
N VAL A 45 10.51 10.29 -1.19
CA VAL A 45 10.64 10.05 -2.62
C VAL A 45 10.94 11.34 -3.38
N GLY A 46 11.80 11.24 -4.39
CA GLY A 46 12.21 12.31 -5.28
C GLY A 46 11.20 12.61 -6.39
N LEU A 47 11.12 13.89 -6.76
CA LEU A 47 10.30 14.37 -7.87
C LEU A 47 11.17 14.62 -9.12
N ARG A 48 10.59 14.39 -10.30
CA ARG A 48 11.28 14.57 -11.59
C ARG A 48 11.76 16.00 -11.84
N ASP A 49 11.07 16.99 -11.28
CA ASP A 49 11.42 18.41 -11.37
C ASP A 49 12.35 18.89 -10.24
N GLY A 50 12.79 17.96 -9.38
CA GLY A 50 13.65 18.22 -8.24
C GLY A 50 12.88 18.39 -6.92
N GLY A 51 13.59 18.17 -5.82
CA GLY A 51 12.99 18.14 -4.48
C GLY A 51 12.43 16.76 -4.12
N THR A 52 11.85 16.68 -2.92
CA THR A 52 11.31 15.45 -2.37
C THR A 52 9.96 15.70 -1.70
N VAL A 53 9.18 14.64 -1.57
CA VAL A 53 7.99 14.61 -0.72
C VAL A 53 8.11 13.46 0.27
N ARG A 54 7.51 13.62 1.45
CA ARG A 54 7.33 12.52 2.39
C ARG A 54 5.97 11.88 2.16
N ILE A 55 6.00 10.59 1.89
CA ILE A 55 4.83 9.73 1.83
C ILE A 55 4.59 9.16 3.22
N CYS A 56 3.36 9.26 3.68
CA CYS A 56 2.94 8.85 5.00
C CYS A 56 1.84 7.81 4.86
N SER A 57 1.93 6.70 5.61
CA SER A 57 0.82 5.73 5.67
C SER A 57 -0.47 6.42 6.09
N LEU A 58 -0.44 7.15 7.21
CA LEU A 58 -1.57 7.86 7.77
C LEU A 58 -1.13 9.25 8.28
N LEU A 59 -1.92 10.26 7.95
CA LEU A 59 -1.81 11.60 8.51
C LEU A 59 -2.91 11.84 9.55
N PRO A 60 -2.75 12.82 10.45
CA PRO A 60 -3.79 13.18 11.42
C PRO A 60 -5.17 13.33 10.75
N GLY A 61 -6.17 12.63 11.29
CA GLY A 61 -7.54 12.64 10.76
C GLY A 61 -7.71 12.06 9.34
N ALA A 62 -6.77 11.21 8.89
CA ALA A 62 -6.74 10.66 7.53
C ALA A 62 -6.73 11.75 6.44
N GLY A 63 -5.99 12.84 6.72
CA GLY A 63 -5.83 13.98 5.83
C GLY A 63 -5.09 13.61 4.54
N ALA A 64 -5.39 14.34 3.45
CA ALA A 64 -4.79 14.07 2.14
C ALA A 64 -3.30 14.45 2.08
N GLY A 65 -2.90 15.52 2.77
CA GLY A 65 -1.53 15.98 2.85
C GLY A 65 -1.37 17.16 3.80
N LEU A 66 -0.13 17.56 4.04
CA LEU A 66 0.25 18.65 4.95
C LEU A 66 1.53 19.30 4.42
N VAL A 67 1.56 20.62 4.29
CA VAL A 67 2.82 21.35 4.14
C VAL A 67 3.30 21.71 5.54
N ARG A 68 4.44 21.16 5.96
CA ARG A 68 5.03 21.40 7.28
C ARG A 68 5.52 22.85 7.41
N PRO A 69 5.74 23.38 8.64
CA PRO A 69 6.22 24.75 8.83
C PRO A 69 7.57 25.06 8.20
N ASP A 70 8.41 24.05 7.99
CA ASP A 70 9.70 24.14 7.29
C ASP A 70 9.57 24.01 5.76
N GLY A 71 8.35 23.85 5.24
CA GLY A 71 8.04 23.73 3.83
C GLY A 71 8.05 22.29 3.28
N GLU A 72 8.34 21.29 4.12
CA GLU A 72 8.30 19.90 3.67
C GLU A 72 6.87 19.46 3.34
N ILE A 73 6.69 18.78 2.21
CA ILE A 73 5.39 18.30 1.75
C ILE A 73 5.19 16.86 2.22
N TRP A 74 4.14 16.63 3.01
CA TRP A 74 3.69 15.32 3.42
C TRP A 74 2.41 14.92 2.66
N VAL A 75 2.35 13.69 2.18
CA VAL A 75 1.22 13.13 1.43
C VAL A 75 0.73 11.88 2.15
N GLY A 76 -0.56 11.85 2.51
CA GLY A 76 -1.17 10.71 3.20
C GLY A 76 -1.69 9.67 2.21
N LEU A 77 -1.41 8.39 2.45
CA LEU A 77 -1.93 7.30 1.63
C LEU A 77 -3.29 6.79 2.12
N GLN A 78 -3.46 6.57 3.42
CA GLN A 78 -4.71 6.11 4.03
C GLN A 78 -5.64 7.29 4.23
N VAL A 79 -6.54 7.48 3.25
CA VAL A 79 -7.41 8.65 3.14
C VAL A 79 -8.84 8.22 2.83
N MET A 80 -9.80 9.04 3.23
CA MET A 80 -11.22 8.74 3.07
C MET A 80 -11.81 9.10 1.69
N HIS A 81 -11.08 9.87 0.88
CA HIS A 81 -11.53 10.27 -0.45
C HIS A 81 -11.12 9.26 -1.52
N ASN A 82 -11.88 9.19 -2.61
CA ASN A 82 -11.57 8.38 -3.77
C ASN A 82 -12.25 8.96 -5.01
N HIS A 83 -11.46 9.45 -5.97
CA HIS A 83 -11.98 9.96 -7.25
C HIS A 83 -11.74 9.00 -8.43
N GLY A 84 -11.40 7.75 -8.14
CA GLY A 84 -11.35 6.62 -9.06
C GLY A 84 -9.95 6.20 -9.52
N ASP A 85 -8.95 7.08 -9.45
CA ASP A 85 -7.55 6.80 -9.80
C ASP A 85 -6.65 7.33 -8.67
N ILE A 86 -6.29 6.45 -7.73
CA ILE A 86 -5.57 6.84 -6.51
C ILE A 86 -4.22 7.49 -6.82
N SER A 87 -3.52 7.04 -7.87
CA SER A 87 -2.25 7.65 -8.29
C SER A 87 -2.47 9.11 -8.75
N ARG A 88 -3.59 9.41 -9.38
CA ARG A 88 -3.94 10.78 -9.75
C ARG A 88 -4.38 11.62 -8.57
N ASP A 89 -5.15 11.05 -7.64
CA ASP A 89 -5.54 11.73 -6.42
C ASP A 89 -4.27 12.18 -5.68
N LEU A 90 -3.28 11.29 -5.51
CA LEU A 90 -2.02 11.59 -4.85
C LEU A 90 -1.16 12.62 -5.62
N ALA A 91 -1.08 12.51 -6.94
CA ALA A 91 -0.42 13.53 -7.76
C ALA A 91 -1.05 14.92 -7.59
N HIS A 92 -2.38 14.98 -7.55
CA HIS A 92 -3.11 16.22 -7.32
C HIS A 92 -2.87 16.81 -5.92
N VAL A 93 -2.69 15.96 -4.89
CA VAL A 93 -2.25 16.44 -3.56
C VAL A 93 -0.90 17.13 -3.66
N ILE A 94 0.08 16.53 -4.35
CA ILE A 94 1.41 17.11 -4.53
C ILE A 94 1.32 18.47 -5.23
N GLU A 95 0.51 18.58 -6.29
CA GLU A 95 0.33 19.86 -6.99
C GLU A 95 -0.32 20.93 -6.12
N ILE A 96 -1.36 20.60 -5.35
CA ILE A 96 -1.93 21.55 -4.38
C ILE A 96 -0.88 21.96 -3.34
N ALA A 97 -0.04 21.02 -2.88
CA ALA A 97 0.99 21.27 -1.87
C ALA A 97 1.98 22.36 -2.31
N ARG A 98 2.37 22.35 -3.59
CA ARG A 98 3.33 23.33 -4.16
C ARG A 98 2.83 24.77 -4.10
N GLU A 99 1.52 24.97 -4.07
CA GLU A 99 0.88 26.30 -3.97
C GLU A 99 0.40 26.62 -2.54
N THR A 100 0.57 25.69 -1.61
CA THR A 100 0.05 25.79 -0.24
C THR A 100 1.09 26.41 0.69
N GLU A 101 0.66 27.36 1.54
CA GLU A 101 1.54 28.01 2.53
C GLU A 101 2.06 27.01 3.58
N PRO A 102 3.33 27.10 4.01
CA PRO A 102 3.88 26.28 5.10
C PRO A 102 3.03 26.30 6.38
N GLY A 103 2.91 25.13 7.02
CA GLY A 103 2.07 24.95 8.21
C GLY A 103 0.58 24.70 7.90
N THR A 104 0.22 24.45 6.65
CA THR A 104 -1.19 24.33 6.22
C THR A 104 -1.54 22.90 5.79
N PRO A 105 -2.64 22.32 6.30
CA PRO A 105 -3.17 21.04 5.82
C PRO A 105 -3.74 21.18 4.41
N ILE A 106 -3.53 20.16 3.58
CA ILE A 106 -4.03 20.13 2.20
C ILE A 106 -5.50 19.73 2.20
N ARG A 107 -6.33 20.59 1.61
CA ARG A 107 -7.75 20.30 1.38
C ARG A 107 -7.92 19.66 0.02
N MET A 108 -8.20 18.36 0.02
CA MET A 108 -8.44 17.62 -1.23
C MET A 108 -9.61 18.23 -2.02
N THR A 109 -9.42 18.35 -3.33
CA THR A 109 -10.45 18.72 -4.31
C THR A 109 -10.50 17.70 -5.43
N ALA A 110 -11.57 17.69 -6.24
CA ALA A 110 -11.66 16.74 -7.34
C ALA A 110 -10.53 17.01 -8.37
N PRO A 111 -9.65 16.03 -8.65
CA PRO A 111 -8.46 16.25 -9.48
C PRO A 111 -8.79 16.46 -10.97
N GLY A 112 -9.97 16.01 -11.42
CA GLY A 112 -10.34 16.05 -12.83
C GLY A 112 -9.40 15.22 -13.70
N VAL A 113 -9.08 15.72 -14.89
CA VAL A 113 -8.09 15.11 -15.77
C VAL A 113 -6.74 15.77 -15.49
N GLY A 114 -5.72 14.97 -15.22
CA GLY A 114 -4.40 15.46 -14.80
C GLY A 114 -3.36 14.35 -14.72
N ALA A 115 -2.19 14.73 -14.22
CA ALA A 115 -1.04 13.85 -14.02
C ALA A 115 -1.34 12.72 -13.01
N ARG A 116 -0.62 11.62 -13.15
CA ARG A 116 -0.51 10.55 -12.15
C ARG A 116 0.84 10.66 -11.44
N LEU A 117 1.03 9.91 -10.35
CA LEU A 117 2.32 9.88 -9.66
C LEU A 117 3.47 9.54 -10.61
N GLN A 118 3.24 8.66 -11.58
CA GLN A 118 4.24 8.27 -12.58
C GLN A 118 4.79 9.45 -13.39
N ASP A 119 4.00 10.51 -13.56
CA ASP A 119 4.39 11.73 -14.27
C ASP A 119 5.19 12.70 -13.37
N LEU A 120 5.12 12.53 -12.05
CA LEU A 120 5.74 13.45 -11.07
C LEU A 120 6.94 12.84 -10.34
N ILE A 121 6.87 11.55 -10.00
CA ILE A 121 7.88 10.83 -9.24
C ILE A 121 9.06 10.45 -10.14
N ASP A 122 10.27 10.67 -9.65
CA ASP A 122 11.49 10.17 -10.29
C ASP A 122 11.56 8.64 -10.14
N PRO A 123 11.53 7.87 -11.25
CA PRO A 123 11.55 6.41 -11.20
C PRO A 123 12.87 5.85 -10.66
N ASP A 124 13.94 6.64 -10.70
CA ASP A 124 15.25 6.26 -10.18
C ASP A 124 15.46 6.68 -8.72
N SER A 125 14.45 7.31 -8.09
CA SER A 125 14.50 7.68 -6.67
C SER A 125 14.44 6.46 -5.77
N ASP A 126 15.14 6.53 -4.64
CA ASP A 126 14.91 5.64 -3.52
C ASP A 126 13.49 5.82 -2.95
N PHE A 127 13.02 4.76 -2.29
CA PHE A 127 11.79 4.75 -1.50
C PHE A 127 12.03 3.88 -0.27
N GLU A 128 12.80 4.43 0.68
CA GLU A 128 13.12 3.74 1.93
C GLU A 128 11.98 3.93 2.94
N VAL A 129 11.36 2.82 3.35
CA VAL A 129 10.29 2.81 4.36
C VAL A 129 10.88 2.84 5.75
N GLU A 130 10.54 3.87 6.51
CA GLU A 130 10.77 3.99 7.94
C GLU A 130 9.47 3.62 8.68
N LEU A 131 9.53 2.57 9.50
CA LEU A 131 8.44 2.15 10.37
C LEU A 131 8.51 2.89 11.70
N HIS A 132 7.35 3.25 12.24
CA HIS A 132 7.24 3.93 13.53
C HIS A 132 6.39 3.12 14.50
N ASP A 133 6.79 3.08 15.78
CA ASP A 133 6.06 2.39 16.85
C ASP A 133 4.72 3.07 17.20
N GLY A 134 4.53 4.31 16.73
CA GLY A 134 3.39 5.17 17.01
C GLY A 134 3.34 6.34 16.03
N PHE A 135 2.54 7.35 16.32
CA PHE A 135 2.39 8.54 15.50
C PHE A 135 3.11 9.78 16.07
N ASP A 136 4.05 9.60 17.01
CA ASP A 136 4.83 10.69 17.62
C ASP A 136 5.56 11.55 16.58
N TRP A 137 5.90 10.96 15.43
CA TRP A 137 6.49 11.64 14.29
C TRP A 137 5.58 12.72 13.68
N TRP A 138 4.26 12.74 13.95
CA TRP A 138 3.36 13.80 13.50
C TRP A 138 3.67 15.17 14.10
N LEU A 139 4.18 15.22 15.34
CA LEU A 139 4.31 16.45 16.10
C LEU A 139 5.47 17.31 15.58
N VAL A 140 5.25 18.63 15.44
CA VAL A 140 6.38 19.58 15.46
C VAL A 140 6.77 19.87 16.91
N GLU A 141 7.98 20.37 17.12
CA GLU A 141 8.48 20.74 18.45
C GLU A 141 7.50 21.66 19.21
N GLN A 142 6.83 22.56 18.50
CA GLN A 142 5.88 23.51 19.07
C GLN A 142 4.58 22.87 19.60
N ASP A 143 4.22 21.69 19.11
CA ASP A 143 2.97 21.00 19.46
C ASP A 143 3.14 19.99 20.61
N ARG A 144 4.39 19.72 21.02
CA ARG A 144 4.70 18.67 22.02
C ARG A 144 4.10 18.95 23.40
N ASP A 145 3.93 20.23 23.75
CA ASP A 145 3.32 20.64 25.02
C ASP A 145 1.79 20.85 24.92
N SER A 146 1.18 20.64 23.75
CA SER A 146 -0.26 20.81 23.53
C SER A 146 -1.05 19.63 24.06
N SER A 147 -1.91 19.87 25.05
CA SER A 147 -2.79 18.82 25.60
C SER A 147 -3.77 18.25 24.58
N ALA A 148 -4.20 19.05 23.59
CA ALA A 148 -5.06 18.59 22.51
C ALA A 148 -4.31 17.69 21.52
N ALA A 149 -3.05 18.01 21.21
CA ALA A 149 -2.21 17.18 20.35
C ALA A 149 -1.87 15.85 21.03
N ALA A 150 -1.54 15.88 22.32
CA ALA A 150 -1.30 14.68 23.11
C ALA A 150 -2.51 13.74 23.15
N ALA A 151 -3.73 14.27 23.37
CA ALA A 151 -4.95 13.45 23.38
C ALA A 151 -5.26 12.82 22.00
N ALA A 152 -5.09 13.57 20.91
CA ALA A 152 -5.28 13.05 19.55
C ALA A 152 -4.25 11.95 19.21
N LEU A 153 -3.02 12.10 19.69
CA LEU A 153 -1.96 11.11 19.51
C LEU A 153 -2.24 9.83 20.32
N GLU A 154 -2.69 9.96 21.57
CA GLU A 154 -3.09 8.83 22.39
C GLU A 154 -4.22 8.03 21.72
N GLU A 155 -5.23 8.72 21.18
CA GLU A 155 -6.32 8.08 20.43
C GLU A 155 -5.82 7.35 19.18
N ALA A 156 -4.93 7.97 18.40
CA ALA A 156 -4.36 7.32 17.21
C ALA A 156 -3.51 6.10 17.57
N ASN A 157 -2.63 6.22 18.57
CA ASN A 157 -1.74 5.15 19.03
C ASN A 157 -2.52 3.99 19.67
N ALA A 158 -3.70 4.22 20.24
CA ALA A 158 -4.55 3.14 20.78
C ALA A 158 -5.01 2.13 19.71
N THR A 159 -4.92 2.48 18.43
CA THR A 159 -5.34 1.63 17.30
C THR A 159 -4.17 1.04 16.51
N ILE A 160 -2.93 1.34 16.89
CA ILE A 160 -1.77 0.89 16.13
C ILE A 160 -1.52 -0.61 16.31
N ALA A 161 -1.26 -1.29 15.21
CA ALA A 161 -0.82 -2.68 15.20
C ALA A 161 0.71 -2.71 14.95
N PRO A 162 1.51 -3.22 15.91
CA PRO A 162 2.96 -3.34 15.73
C PRO A 162 3.28 -4.02 14.39
N THR A 163 4.19 -3.45 13.62
CA THR A 163 4.49 -3.92 12.26
C THR A 163 6.00 -3.97 12.05
N THR A 164 6.49 -5.06 11.47
CA THR A 164 7.89 -5.25 11.09
C THR A 164 7.98 -5.56 9.60
N LYS A 165 8.84 -4.86 8.86
CA LYS A 165 9.17 -5.20 7.47
C LYS A 165 10.24 -6.28 7.45
N LEU A 166 10.04 -7.32 6.65
CA LEU A 166 11.07 -8.33 6.40
C LEU A 166 12.21 -7.73 5.58
N THR A 167 13.42 -8.25 5.78
CA THR A 167 14.64 -7.80 5.09
C THR A 167 15.10 -8.75 3.99
N ALA A 168 14.64 -10.01 4.01
CA ALA A 168 14.98 -11.03 3.03
C ALA A 168 14.24 -10.88 1.69
N THR A 169 13.20 -10.04 1.64
CA THR A 169 12.42 -9.78 0.42
C THR A 169 11.82 -8.38 0.46
N ASP A 170 11.50 -7.86 -0.72
CA ASP A 170 10.73 -6.63 -0.87
C ASP A 170 9.27 -6.83 -0.42
N SER A 171 8.72 -5.77 0.18
CA SER A 171 7.28 -5.58 0.43
C SER A 171 6.57 -6.71 1.17
N ALA A 172 7.26 -7.33 2.13
CA ALA A 172 6.67 -8.29 3.07
C ALA A 172 6.68 -7.72 4.49
N TYR A 173 5.53 -7.77 5.15
CA TYR A 173 5.31 -7.13 6.45
C TYR A 173 4.60 -8.09 7.40
N VAL A 174 5.12 -8.20 8.61
CA VAL A 174 4.48 -8.87 9.73
C VAL A 174 3.74 -7.83 10.54
N THR A 175 2.46 -8.05 10.81
CA THR A 175 1.65 -7.19 11.68
C THR A 175 1.06 -8.01 12.82
N ASP A 176 1.26 -7.53 14.05
CA ASP A 176 0.71 -8.13 15.26
C ASP A 176 -0.68 -7.53 15.56
N MET A 177 -1.70 -8.37 15.55
CA MET A 177 -3.11 -8.02 15.74
C MET A 177 -3.67 -8.74 16.98
N GLY A 178 -3.22 -8.30 18.15
CA GLY A 178 -3.63 -8.89 19.42
C GLY A 178 -2.98 -10.26 19.64
N ASP A 179 -3.78 -11.32 19.65
CA ASP A 179 -3.32 -12.70 19.87
C ASP A 179 -2.80 -13.38 18.58
N HIS A 180 -2.93 -12.72 17.43
CA HIS A 180 -2.54 -13.27 16.13
C HIS A 180 -1.54 -12.35 15.42
N SER A 181 -0.62 -12.93 14.67
CA SER A 181 0.29 -12.19 13.79
C SER A 181 0.13 -12.65 12.35
N TYR A 182 0.24 -11.70 11.42
CA TYR A 182 0.04 -11.98 10.00
C TYR A 182 1.20 -11.49 9.15
N LEU A 183 1.77 -12.36 8.33
CA LEU A 183 2.65 -11.96 7.23
C LEU A 183 1.79 -11.62 6.01
N ARG A 184 1.93 -10.40 5.50
CA ARG A 184 1.34 -9.94 4.23
C ARG A 184 2.47 -9.61 3.28
N TRP A 185 2.52 -10.30 2.14
CA TRP A 185 3.58 -10.14 1.14
C TRP A 185 2.99 -9.65 -0.17
N ILE A 186 3.30 -8.42 -0.58
CA ILE A 186 2.88 -7.92 -1.89
C ILE A 186 3.79 -8.52 -2.96
N MET A 187 3.20 -9.24 -3.91
CA MET A 187 3.94 -9.87 -5.00
C MET A 187 3.65 -9.14 -6.32
N LEU A 188 4.72 -8.74 -7.02
CA LEU A 188 4.66 -7.95 -8.26
C LEU A 188 4.41 -8.79 -9.53
N ASP A 189 4.38 -10.11 -9.39
CA ASP A 189 4.10 -11.07 -10.46
C ASP A 189 2.68 -10.91 -11.04
N ASP A 190 2.50 -11.39 -12.27
CA ASP A 190 1.17 -11.44 -12.90
C ASP A 190 0.20 -12.33 -12.12
N GLU A 191 -1.02 -11.84 -11.93
CA GLU A 191 -2.05 -12.51 -11.10
C GLU A 191 -2.30 -13.97 -11.52
N GLY A 192 -2.40 -14.23 -12.83
CA GLY A 192 -2.74 -15.56 -13.35
C GLY A 192 -1.70 -16.62 -12.97
N PRO A 193 -0.44 -16.48 -13.44
CA PRO A 193 0.66 -17.36 -13.09
C PRO A 193 0.89 -17.48 -11.58
N LEU A 194 0.76 -16.38 -10.84
CA LEU A 194 0.96 -16.40 -9.39
C LEU A 194 -0.12 -17.21 -8.66
N LEU A 195 -1.41 -17.05 -9.03
CA LEU A 195 -2.48 -17.89 -8.49
C LEU A 195 -2.31 -19.37 -8.85
N ASP A 196 -1.84 -19.65 -10.06
CA ASP A 196 -1.57 -21.02 -10.50
C ASP A 196 -0.44 -21.63 -9.66
N ALA A 197 0.64 -20.88 -9.41
CA ALA A 197 1.74 -21.31 -8.54
C ALA A 197 1.26 -21.61 -7.12
N PHE A 198 0.52 -20.70 -6.47
CA PHE A 198 -0.03 -20.96 -5.14
C PHE A 198 -1.00 -22.14 -5.10
N ALA A 199 -1.78 -22.34 -6.15
CA ALA A 199 -2.66 -23.50 -6.25
C ALA A 199 -1.88 -24.83 -6.30
N ARG A 200 -0.72 -24.84 -6.97
CA ARG A 200 0.20 -25.99 -6.97
C ARG A 200 0.79 -26.24 -5.59
N LEU A 201 1.30 -25.19 -4.94
CA LEU A 201 1.86 -25.30 -3.59
C LEU A 201 0.83 -25.79 -2.57
N ARG A 202 -0.39 -25.24 -2.60
CA ARG A 202 -1.51 -25.69 -1.75
C ARG A 202 -1.85 -27.15 -1.98
N ALA A 203 -1.94 -27.60 -3.23
CA ALA A 203 -2.24 -28.99 -3.56
C ALA A 203 -1.11 -29.94 -3.11
N ALA A 204 0.14 -29.46 -3.11
CA ALA A 204 1.31 -30.21 -2.62
C ALA A 204 1.49 -30.14 -1.09
N GLY A 205 0.79 -29.22 -0.40
CA GLY A 205 0.99 -28.96 1.03
C GLY A 205 2.30 -28.26 1.36
N THR A 206 2.84 -27.47 0.41
CA THR A 206 4.14 -26.78 0.53
C THR A 206 3.99 -25.26 0.42
N ASP A 207 2.84 -24.73 0.84
CA ASP A 207 2.54 -23.30 0.81
C ASP A 207 2.79 -22.59 2.15
N SER A 208 3.42 -23.24 3.11
CA SER A 208 3.93 -22.63 4.35
C SER A 208 5.38 -22.15 4.20
N LEU A 209 5.78 -21.17 5.00
CA LEU A 209 7.18 -20.73 5.16
C LEU A 209 7.90 -21.44 6.31
N GLY A 210 7.47 -22.66 6.65
CA GLY A 210 7.99 -23.43 7.79
C GLY A 210 6.95 -23.69 8.88
N GLU A 211 7.40 -24.30 9.98
CA GLU A 211 6.56 -24.59 11.15
C GLU A 211 5.98 -23.29 11.74
N GLY A 212 4.73 -23.33 12.18
CA GLY A 212 4.05 -22.15 12.73
C GLY A 212 3.59 -21.13 11.68
N THR A 213 3.61 -21.47 10.38
CA THR A 213 3.08 -20.59 9.32
C THR A 213 1.98 -21.28 8.52
N GLU A 214 0.82 -20.63 8.38
CA GLU A 214 -0.32 -21.16 7.61
C GLU A 214 -0.81 -20.13 6.59
N LEU A 215 -0.79 -20.46 5.29
CA LEU A 215 -1.40 -19.61 4.27
C LEU A 215 -2.92 -19.63 4.43
N ILE A 216 -3.51 -18.52 4.87
CA ILE A 216 -4.96 -18.44 5.14
C ILE A 216 -5.75 -17.88 3.95
N GLY A 217 -5.09 -17.17 3.03
CA GLY A 217 -5.71 -16.66 1.82
C GLY A 217 -4.84 -15.69 1.03
N ILE A 218 -5.42 -15.15 -0.05
CA ILE A 218 -4.77 -14.17 -0.93
C ILE A 218 -5.81 -13.09 -1.25
N PHE A 219 -5.53 -11.83 -0.90
CA PHE A 219 -6.37 -10.71 -1.32
C PHE A 219 -5.74 -9.94 -2.49
N ARG A 220 -6.55 -9.07 -3.11
CA ARG A 220 -6.11 -8.18 -4.19
C ARG A 220 -6.03 -6.75 -3.67
N ALA A 221 -4.93 -6.08 -3.95
CA ALA A 221 -4.78 -4.66 -3.69
C ALA A 221 -4.06 -4.01 -4.85
N HIS A 222 -4.63 -2.92 -5.38
CA HIS A 222 -4.00 -2.11 -6.42
C HIS A 222 -3.46 -2.91 -7.63
N GLY A 223 -4.19 -3.94 -8.07
CA GLY A 223 -3.80 -4.77 -9.22
C GLY A 223 -2.76 -5.85 -8.93
N LEU A 224 -2.39 -6.03 -7.65
CA LEU A 224 -1.43 -7.03 -7.17
C LEU A 224 -2.10 -8.04 -6.24
N LEU A 225 -1.47 -9.21 -6.10
CA LEU A 225 -1.85 -10.21 -5.11
C LEU A 225 -1.05 -10.02 -3.83
N VAL A 226 -1.73 -10.23 -2.71
CA VAL A 226 -1.16 -10.21 -1.38
C VAL A 226 -1.53 -11.49 -0.65
N PRO A 227 -0.69 -12.54 -0.75
CA PRO A 227 -0.81 -13.72 0.07
C PRO A 227 -0.63 -13.38 1.56
N VAL A 228 -1.40 -14.07 2.40
CA VAL A 228 -1.45 -13.82 3.85
C VAL A 228 -1.21 -15.12 4.59
N TRP A 229 -0.19 -15.13 5.44
CA TRP A 229 0.05 -16.21 6.37
C TRP A 229 -0.31 -15.79 7.78
N GLU A 230 -1.02 -16.64 8.50
CA GLU A 230 -1.14 -16.57 9.95
C GLU A 230 0.11 -17.19 10.58
N LEU A 231 0.61 -16.56 11.64
CA LEU A 231 1.85 -16.92 12.32
C LEU A 231 1.54 -17.34 13.76
N ASP A 232 2.04 -18.49 14.16
CA ASP A 232 1.96 -19.00 15.54
C ASP A 232 3.36 -19.04 16.15
N GLY A 233 3.70 -18.00 16.91
CA GLY A 233 4.98 -17.89 17.61
C GLY A 233 6.21 -17.63 16.73
N VAL A 234 6.03 -17.41 15.42
CA VAL A 234 7.13 -17.17 14.47
C VAL A 234 7.41 -15.68 14.34
N GLY A 235 8.66 -15.26 14.62
CA GLY A 235 9.09 -13.87 14.48
C GLY A 235 9.63 -13.50 13.09
N ALA A 236 9.76 -12.20 12.83
CA ALA A 236 10.29 -11.67 11.58
C ALA A 236 11.69 -12.21 11.21
N ALA A 237 12.58 -12.42 12.19
CA ALA A 237 13.92 -12.96 11.95
C ALA A 237 13.91 -14.42 11.48
N GLU A 238 12.97 -15.23 11.98
CA GLU A 238 12.78 -16.61 11.54
C GLU A 238 12.20 -16.65 10.12
N LEU A 239 11.24 -15.76 9.84
CA LEU A 239 10.70 -15.59 8.49
C LEU A 239 11.78 -15.13 7.51
N ASP A 240 12.63 -14.16 7.88
CA ASP A 240 13.74 -13.71 7.04
C ASP A 240 14.71 -14.86 6.68
N ALA A 241 14.89 -15.82 7.59
CA ALA A 241 15.70 -17.01 7.31
C ALA A 241 14.99 -17.99 6.35
N ALA A 242 13.66 -18.09 6.40
CA ALA A 242 12.87 -19.06 5.63
C ALA A 242 12.42 -18.54 4.25
N VAL A 243 12.24 -17.23 4.11
CA VAL A 243 11.74 -16.57 2.88
C VAL A 243 12.55 -16.94 1.63
N PRO A 244 13.90 -16.99 1.64
CA PRO A 244 14.67 -17.36 0.45
C PRO A 244 14.36 -18.77 -0.07
N ASP A 245 14.18 -19.74 0.84
CA ASP A 245 13.85 -21.12 0.46
C ASP A 245 12.43 -21.20 -0.10
N PHE A 246 11.47 -20.51 0.53
CA PHE A 246 10.11 -20.44 0.00
C PHE A 246 10.04 -19.73 -1.36
N ALA A 247 10.78 -18.65 -1.55
CA ALA A 247 10.86 -17.92 -2.82
C ALA A 247 11.35 -18.83 -3.96
N ALA A 248 12.38 -19.66 -3.70
CA ALA A 248 12.87 -20.62 -4.68
C ALA A 248 11.80 -21.66 -5.07
N VAL A 249 11.05 -22.18 -4.09
CA VAL A 249 9.93 -23.11 -4.32
C VAL A 249 8.79 -22.46 -5.10
N LEU A 250 8.46 -21.20 -4.78
CA LEU A 250 7.46 -20.43 -5.50
C LEU A 250 7.88 -20.14 -6.94
N ASP A 251 9.15 -19.79 -7.18
CA ASP A 251 9.68 -19.55 -8.51
C ASP A 251 9.65 -20.82 -9.38
N GLU A 252 9.97 -21.98 -8.80
CA GLU A 252 9.80 -23.27 -9.49
C GLU A 252 8.32 -23.48 -9.88
N ALA A 253 7.39 -23.25 -8.95
CA ALA A 253 5.96 -23.38 -9.22
C ALA A 253 5.45 -22.39 -10.28
N LYS A 254 5.96 -21.15 -10.31
CA LYS A 254 5.64 -20.14 -11.34
C LYS A 254 6.17 -20.55 -12.72
N SER A 255 7.30 -21.25 -12.79
CA SER A 255 7.89 -21.70 -14.06
C SER A 255 7.10 -22.83 -14.74
N ARG A 256 6.20 -23.50 -14.01
CA ARG A 256 5.39 -24.62 -14.51
C ARG A 256 4.24 -24.16 -15.40
N THR A 257 4.31 -24.55 -16.68
CA THR A 257 3.33 -24.20 -17.71
C THR A 257 2.33 -25.32 -18.03
N ASP A 258 2.42 -26.47 -17.36
CA ASP A 258 1.47 -27.56 -17.50
C ASP A 258 0.06 -27.15 -17.04
N GLU A 259 -0.98 -27.76 -17.61
CA GLU A 259 -2.36 -27.49 -17.15
C GLU A 259 -2.53 -27.90 -15.68
N LEU A 260 -3.24 -27.08 -14.91
CA LEU A 260 -3.53 -27.40 -13.52
C LEU A 260 -4.30 -28.72 -13.40
N SER A 261 -3.89 -29.57 -12.46
CA SER A 261 -4.57 -30.80 -12.09
C SER A 261 -5.97 -30.55 -11.49
N SER A 262 -6.75 -31.60 -11.25
CA SER A 262 -8.05 -31.46 -10.59
C SER A 262 -7.95 -30.86 -9.18
N ASP A 263 -6.93 -31.26 -8.44
CA ASP A 263 -6.70 -30.81 -7.06
C ASP A 263 -6.18 -29.38 -7.05
N GLU A 264 -5.25 -29.05 -7.95
CA GLU A 264 -4.74 -27.69 -8.13
C GLU A 264 -5.86 -26.72 -8.56
N ARG A 265 -6.74 -27.12 -9.50
CA ARG A 265 -7.91 -26.29 -9.86
C ARG A 265 -8.87 -26.07 -8.68
N THR A 266 -8.97 -27.04 -7.77
CA THR A 266 -9.79 -26.90 -6.57
C THR A 266 -9.15 -25.94 -5.59
N ALA A 267 -7.86 -26.11 -5.29
CA ALA A 267 -7.07 -25.19 -4.48
C ALA A 267 -7.14 -23.74 -5.01
N ARG A 268 -7.01 -23.55 -6.32
CA ARG A 268 -7.12 -22.23 -6.96
C ARG A 268 -8.47 -21.56 -6.70
N ARG A 269 -9.58 -22.32 -6.78
CA ARG A 269 -10.92 -21.79 -6.50
C ARG A 269 -11.07 -21.43 -5.03
N GLU A 270 -10.51 -22.22 -4.13
CA GLU A 270 -10.55 -21.95 -2.70
C GLU A 270 -9.79 -20.66 -2.36
N LEU A 271 -8.57 -20.50 -2.88
CA LEU A 271 -7.76 -19.29 -2.71
C LEU A 271 -8.48 -18.03 -3.21
N ILE A 272 -9.19 -18.12 -4.35
CA ILE A 272 -9.99 -17.00 -4.88
C ILE A 272 -11.21 -16.71 -4.00
N SER A 273 -11.86 -17.75 -3.46
CA SER A 273 -13.08 -17.60 -2.66
C SER A 273 -12.84 -17.06 -1.25
N ARG A 274 -11.67 -17.33 -0.68
CA ARG A 274 -11.24 -16.84 0.63
C ARG A 274 -10.67 -15.43 0.49
N GLN A 275 -11.54 -14.45 0.23
CA GLN A 275 -11.13 -13.05 0.37
C GLN A 275 -10.93 -12.73 1.86
N VAL A 276 -9.67 -12.65 2.28
CA VAL A 276 -9.30 -12.03 3.56
C VAL A 276 -9.71 -10.57 3.46
N THR A 277 -10.65 -10.16 4.31
CA THR A 277 -11.06 -8.76 4.38
C THR A 277 -10.09 -8.04 5.30
N ILE A 278 -9.42 -7.00 4.80
CA ILE A 278 -8.68 -6.06 5.63
C ILE A 278 -9.74 -5.33 6.47
N ARG A 279 -9.82 -5.61 7.77
CA ARG A 279 -10.60 -4.81 8.72
C ARG A 279 -9.71 -4.43 9.88
#